data_AF-A0A6S6VW77-F1
#
_entry.id   AF-A0A6S6VW77-F1
#
_cell.length_a   1.000
_cell.length_b   1.000
_cell.length_c   1.000
_cell.angle_alpha   90.00
_cell.angle_beta   90.00
_cell.angle_gamma   90.00
#
_symmetry.space_group_name_H-M   'P 1'
#
loop_
_entity.id
_entity.type
_entity.pdbx_description
1 polymer ?
#
loop_
_entity_poly.entity_id
_entity_poly.type
_entity_poly.pdbx_seq_one_letter_code
_entity_poly.pdbx_strand_id
1 'polypeptide(L)'
;MQIFLPLKPPIIIVGDYEEARDILMRRCPREFDRSKLLGDLLQGALPDAHIMLRTGDTFRDRRRLLQDLMSPSFLRDVAAPNIYTQACQLMKLWETKACIASGRPFDASDDIFKAALDAVFGFAFGPSWPHSALQPTMDAVDGMDELADTDADAPVAFKKGQSDEVVAATLELVAAVEKVQGTMSMKLT
;
A
#
# COMPACT_ATOMS: atom_id res chain seq x y z
N MET A 1 -7.48 0.49 -28.21
CA MET A 1 -7.48 -0.98 -28.47
C MET A 1 -8.72 -1.59 -27.83
N GLN A 2 -9.44 -2.47 -28.53
CA GLN A 2 -10.64 -3.13 -27.99
C GLN A 2 -10.38 -4.62 -27.80
N ILE A 3 -10.72 -5.16 -26.63
CA ILE A 3 -10.58 -6.57 -26.28
C ILE A 3 -11.99 -7.16 -26.12
N PHE A 4 -12.23 -8.27 -26.81
CA PHE A 4 -13.44 -9.08 -26.67
C PHE A 4 -13.13 -10.32 -25.84
N LEU A 5 -13.82 -10.48 -24.72
CA LEU A 5 -13.77 -11.67 -23.90
C LEU A 5 -15.06 -12.48 -24.09
N PRO A 6 -15.02 -13.82 -24.19
CA PRO A 6 -16.22 -14.62 -24.33
C PRO A 6 -17.16 -14.43 -23.13
N LEU A 7 -18.44 -14.20 -23.40
CA LEU A 7 -19.50 -14.00 -22.39
C LEU A 7 -19.31 -12.79 -21.45
N LYS A 8 -18.46 -11.81 -21.82
CA LYS A 8 -18.24 -10.58 -21.07
C LYS A 8 -18.43 -9.35 -21.95
N PRO A 9 -18.79 -8.18 -21.38
CA PRO A 9 -18.84 -6.94 -22.14
C PRO A 9 -17.46 -6.61 -22.72
N PRO A 10 -17.40 -5.95 -23.90
CA PRO A 10 -16.12 -5.57 -24.50
C PRO A 10 -15.38 -4.57 -23.61
N ILE A 11 -14.06 -4.75 -23.49
CA ILE A 11 -13.18 -3.84 -22.75
C ILE A 11 -12.48 -2.93 -23.76
N ILE A 12 -12.58 -1.62 -23.56
CA ILE A 12 -11.93 -0.62 -24.40
C ILE A 12 -10.77 -0.02 -23.62
N ILE A 13 -9.56 -0.14 -24.17
CA ILE A 13 -8.35 0.51 -23.68
C ILE A 13 -8.13 1.78 -24.48
N VAL A 14 -8.23 2.91 -23.80
CA VAL A 14 -7.91 4.24 -24.32
C VAL A 14 -6.44 4.52 -24.03
N GLY A 15 -5.61 4.52 -25.08
CA GLY A 15 -4.17 4.80 -24.96
C GLY A 15 -3.81 6.25 -25.29
N ASP A 16 -4.75 7.02 -25.85
CA ASP A 16 -4.54 8.42 -26.17
C ASP A 16 -4.72 9.28 -24.92
N TYR A 17 -3.73 10.13 -24.61
CA TYR A 17 -3.72 10.96 -23.42
C TYR A 17 -4.82 12.03 -23.43
N GLU A 18 -5.04 12.67 -24.59
CA GLU A 18 -6.01 13.75 -24.72
C GLU A 18 -7.43 13.22 -24.53
N GLU A 19 -7.75 12.10 -25.16
CA GLU A 19 -9.04 11.41 -24.99
C GLU A 19 -9.21 10.93 -23.54
N ALA A 20 -8.19 10.30 -22.93
CA ALA A 20 -8.27 9.85 -21.55
C ALA A 20 -8.50 11.01 -20.57
N ARG A 21 -7.82 12.14 -20.80
CA ARG A 21 -7.98 13.36 -20.00
C ARG A 21 -9.37 13.96 -20.16
N ASP A 22 -9.86 14.08 -21.39
CA ASP A 22 -11.20 14.59 -21.68
C ASP A 22 -12.28 13.74 -20.99
N ILE A 23 -12.17 12.41 -21.09
CA ILE A 23 -13.05 11.46 -20.40
C ILE A 23 -13.03 11.70 -18.88
N LEU A 24 -11.85 11.72 -18.25
CA LEU A 24 -11.70 11.78 -16.80
C LEU A 24 -12.10 13.14 -16.20
N MET A 25 -11.86 14.25 -16.92
CA MET A 25 -12.05 15.60 -16.37
C MET A 25 -13.37 16.25 -16.76
N ARG A 26 -13.93 15.92 -17.93
CA ARG A 26 -15.09 16.66 -18.51
C ARG A 26 -16.33 15.80 -18.68
N ARG A 27 -16.15 14.53 -19.03
CA ARG A 27 -17.25 13.61 -19.37
C ARG A 27 -17.63 12.70 -18.21
N CYS A 28 -16.74 12.49 -17.23
CA CYS A 28 -17.04 11.84 -15.96
C CYS A 28 -17.79 12.79 -15.02
N PRO A 29 -18.91 12.39 -14.39
CA PRO A 29 -19.55 11.06 -14.40
C PRO A 29 -20.69 10.89 -15.41
N ARG A 30 -20.97 11.91 -16.24
CA ARG A 30 -22.20 11.95 -17.08
C ARG A 30 -22.21 10.88 -18.18
N GLU A 31 -21.09 10.68 -18.85
CA GLU A 31 -20.95 9.68 -19.93
C GLU A 31 -20.23 8.43 -19.43
N PHE A 32 -19.20 8.61 -18.59
CA PHE A 32 -18.43 7.51 -18.01
C PHE A 32 -18.35 7.69 -16.51
N ASP A 33 -18.89 6.74 -15.76
CA ASP A 33 -18.84 6.74 -14.31
C ASP A 33 -17.97 5.55 -13.83
N ARG A 34 -17.60 5.56 -12.54
CA ARG A 34 -16.65 4.64 -11.92
C ARG A 34 -17.01 3.17 -12.19
N SER A 35 -15.99 2.33 -12.42
CA SER A 35 -16.19 0.92 -12.76
C SER A 35 -16.86 0.14 -11.63
N LYS A 36 -17.75 -0.79 -11.99
CA LYS A 36 -18.30 -1.80 -11.06
C LYS A 36 -17.31 -2.90 -10.71
N LEU A 37 -16.28 -3.09 -11.53
CA LEU A 37 -15.26 -4.14 -11.36
C LEU A 37 -14.64 -4.10 -9.96
N LEU A 38 -14.41 -2.90 -9.44
CA LEU A 38 -13.82 -2.74 -8.12
C LEU A 38 -14.80 -3.16 -7.02
N GLY A 39 -16.10 -2.90 -7.21
CA GLY A 39 -17.17 -3.41 -6.37
C GLY A 39 -17.17 -4.95 -6.35
N ASP A 40 -17.12 -5.60 -7.51
CA ASP A 40 -17.08 -7.07 -7.59
C ASP A 40 -15.87 -7.67 -6.85
N LEU A 41 -14.75 -6.93 -6.80
CA LEU A 41 -13.54 -7.33 -6.11
C LEU A 41 -13.62 -7.20 -4.58
N LEU A 42 -14.13 -6.06 -4.12
CA LEU A 42 -13.92 -5.61 -2.74
C LEU A 42 -15.20 -5.44 -1.93
N GLN A 43 -16.39 -5.51 -2.55
CA GLN A 43 -17.66 -5.33 -1.85
C GLN A 43 -17.90 -6.39 -0.77
N GLY A 44 -17.37 -7.61 -0.92
CA GLY A 44 -17.46 -8.65 0.11
C GLY A 44 -16.64 -8.34 1.36
N ALA A 45 -15.43 -7.79 1.20
CA ALA A 45 -14.52 -7.50 2.31
C ALA A 45 -14.77 -6.12 2.93
N LEU A 46 -15.12 -5.14 2.09
CA LEU A 46 -15.32 -3.75 2.48
C LEU A 46 -16.69 -3.28 1.96
N PRO A 47 -17.79 -3.81 2.53
CA PRO A 47 -19.12 -3.31 2.21
C PRO A 47 -19.15 -1.81 2.52
N ASP A 48 -19.78 -1.02 1.67
CA ASP A 48 -19.88 0.43 1.84
C ASP A 48 -18.56 1.23 1.75
N ALA A 49 -17.44 0.63 1.34
CA ALA A 49 -16.26 1.43 1.06
C ALA A 49 -16.55 2.43 -0.07
N HIS A 50 -16.28 3.72 0.19
CA HIS A 50 -16.57 4.82 -0.75
C HIS A 50 -15.91 4.61 -2.13
N ILE A 51 -14.78 3.91 -2.17
CA ILE A 51 -14.04 3.58 -3.38
C ILE A 51 -14.85 2.68 -4.35
N MET A 52 -15.83 1.93 -3.83
CA MET A 52 -16.76 1.07 -4.58
C MET A 52 -17.99 1.80 -5.10
N LEU A 53 -18.28 3.00 -4.57
CA LEU A 53 -19.51 3.70 -4.90
C LEU A 53 -19.43 4.34 -6.29
N ARG A 54 -20.53 4.22 -7.02
CA ARG A 54 -20.81 5.01 -8.22
C ARG A 54 -21.01 6.48 -7.85
N THR A 55 -20.82 7.38 -8.81
CA THR A 55 -20.92 8.81 -8.52
C THR A 55 -22.38 9.20 -8.27
N GLY A 56 -22.69 9.57 -7.04
CA GLY A 56 -24.03 9.97 -6.58
C GLY A 56 -23.95 10.76 -5.27
N ASP A 57 -25.09 11.04 -4.63
CA ASP A 57 -25.14 11.80 -3.37
C ASP A 57 -24.31 11.14 -2.26
N THR A 58 -24.50 9.83 -2.04
CA THR A 58 -23.74 9.08 -1.02
C THR A 58 -22.23 9.12 -1.26
N PHE A 59 -21.79 9.02 -2.52
CA PHE A 59 -20.37 9.13 -2.85
C PHE A 59 -19.84 10.54 -2.57
N ARG A 60 -20.60 11.59 -2.94
CA ARG A 60 -20.22 12.99 -2.67
C ARG A 60 -20.11 13.26 -1.18
N ASP A 61 -21.07 12.80 -0.39
CA ASP A 61 -21.08 12.99 1.06
C ASP A 61 -19.89 12.26 1.72
N ARG A 62 -19.64 11.00 1.37
CA ARG A 62 -18.48 10.24 1.88
C ARG A 62 -17.16 10.86 1.42
N ARG A 63 -17.06 11.35 0.18
CA ARG A 63 -15.85 12.01 -0.33
C ARG A 63 -15.59 13.33 0.38
N ARG A 64 -16.64 14.07 0.75
CA ARG A 64 -16.55 15.32 1.52
C ARG A 64 -15.90 15.09 2.88
N LEU A 65 -16.18 13.97 3.55
CA LEU A 65 -15.51 13.62 4.81
C LEU A 65 -14.00 13.39 4.63
N LEU A 66 -13.58 12.95 3.44
CA LEU A 66 -12.18 12.65 3.11
C LEU A 66 -11.46 13.81 2.41
N GLN A 67 -12.13 14.93 2.15
CA GLN A 67 -11.56 16.01 1.34
C GLN A 67 -10.35 16.67 2.02
N ASP A 68 -10.32 16.64 3.35
CA ASP A 68 -9.25 17.23 4.15
C ASP A 68 -8.06 16.27 4.31
N LEU A 69 -8.25 14.98 3.98
CA LEU A 69 -7.18 14.01 3.84
C LEU A 69 -6.34 14.43 2.62
N MET A 70 -5.04 14.66 2.82
CA MET A 70 -4.12 15.27 1.85
C MET A 70 -4.19 16.81 1.71
N SER A 71 -4.94 17.50 2.58
CA SER A 71 -4.79 18.95 2.68
C SER A 71 -3.36 19.33 3.10
N PRO A 72 -2.85 20.53 2.73
CA PRO A 72 -1.51 20.96 3.15
C PRO A 72 -1.32 20.94 4.68
N SER A 73 -2.36 21.25 5.46
CA SER A 73 -2.34 21.16 6.92
C SER A 73 -2.27 19.71 7.39
N PHE A 74 -3.08 18.81 6.83
CA PHE A 74 -2.99 17.38 7.18
C PHE A 74 -1.60 16.82 6.89
N LEU A 75 -1.04 17.13 5.72
CA LEU A 75 0.29 16.66 5.33
C LEU A 75 1.37 17.19 6.28
N ARG A 76 1.30 18.46 6.67
CA ARG A 76 2.28 19.09 7.56
C ARG A 76 2.15 18.62 9.01
N ASP A 77 0.94 18.59 9.53
CA ASP A 77 0.69 18.49 10.96
C ASP A 77 0.42 17.05 11.41
N VAL A 78 -0.01 16.17 10.49
CA VAL A 78 -0.35 14.77 10.80
C VAL A 78 0.57 13.79 10.06
N ALA A 79 0.68 13.87 8.74
CA ALA A 79 1.44 12.88 7.97
C ALA A 79 2.96 13.04 8.13
N ALA A 80 3.49 14.26 7.97
CA ALA A 80 4.93 14.51 7.99
C ALA A 80 5.63 14.08 9.30
N PRO A 81 5.09 14.34 10.51
CA PRO A 81 5.71 13.88 11.75
C PRO A 81 5.80 12.35 11.86
N ASN A 82 4.75 11.64 11.42
CA ASN A 82 4.74 10.18 11.38
C ASN A 82 5.77 9.65 10.38
N ILE A 83 5.80 10.20 9.16
CA ILE A 83 6.77 9.80 8.12
C ILE A 83 8.21 10.08 8.59
N TYR A 84 8.47 11.24 9.19
CA TYR A 84 9.79 11.59 9.72
C TYR A 84 10.26 10.61 10.80
N THR A 85 9.35 10.24 11.72
CA THR A 85 9.65 9.28 12.79
C THR A 85 10.04 7.92 12.21
N GLN A 86 9.27 7.42 11.25
CA GLN A 86 9.54 6.14 10.60
C GLN A 86 10.80 6.18 9.72
N ALA A 87 11.07 7.30 9.05
CA ALA A 87 12.33 7.49 8.33
C ALA A 87 13.55 7.44 9.27
N CYS A 88 13.44 8.02 10.47
CA CYS A 88 14.51 7.91 11.48
C CYS A 88 14.70 6.48 11.99
N GLN A 89 13.61 5.71 12.19
CA GLN A 89 13.71 4.30 12.58
C GLN A 89 14.33 3.44 11.47
N LEU A 90 13.98 3.71 10.21
CA LEU A 90 14.56 3.05 9.04
C LEU A 90 16.07 3.33 8.91
N MET A 91 16.50 4.58 9.10
CA MET A 91 17.92 4.93 9.10
C MET A 91 18.68 4.18 10.20
N LYS A 92 18.15 4.11 11.42
CA LYS A 92 18.76 3.35 12.52
C LYS A 92 18.90 1.87 12.18
N LEU A 93 17.86 1.25 11.61
CA LEU A 93 17.93 -0.13 11.15
C LEU A 93 19.03 -0.33 10.12
N TRP A 94 19.15 0.57 9.15
CA TRP A 94 20.20 0.47 8.13
C TRP A 94 21.60 0.73 8.65
N GLU A 95 21.78 1.61 9.64
CA GLU A 95 23.05 1.77 10.34
C GLU A 95 23.47 0.46 11.02
N THR A 96 22.56 -0.18 11.77
CA THR A 96 22.83 -1.48 12.40
C THR A 96 23.12 -2.56 11.36
N LYS A 97 22.30 -2.67 10.30
CA LYS A 97 22.53 -3.64 9.22
C LYS A 97 23.84 -3.39 8.50
N ALA A 98 24.20 -2.14 8.22
CA ALA A 98 25.47 -1.81 7.56
C ALA A 98 26.67 -2.19 8.43
N CYS A 99 26.58 -2.00 9.75
CA CYS A 99 27.60 -2.45 10.69
C CYS A 99 27.78 -3.98 10.65
N ILE A 100 26.67 -4.73 10.77
CA ILE A 100 26.70 -6.20 10.75
C ILE A 100 27.15 -6.76 9.39
N ALA A 101 26.79 -6.07 8.30
CA ALA A 101 27.12 -6.50 6.95
C ALA A 101 28.58 -6.23 6.56
N SER A 102 29.31 -5.40 7.30
CA SER A 102 30.74 -5.13 7.09
C SER A 102 31.12 -4.80 5.64
N GLY A 103 30.29 -3.96 4.98
CA GLY A 103 30.51 -3.52 3.60
C GLY A 103 29.82 -4.37 2.51
N ARG A 104 29.15 -5.46 2.89
CA ARG A 104 28.39 -6.32 1.97
C ARG A 104 27.01 -5.75 1.65
N PRO A 105 26.46 -6.02 0.44
CA PRO A 105 25.11 -5.58 0.09
C PRO A 105 24.03 -6.33 0.87
N PHE A 106 22.84 -5.73 1.00
CA PHE A 106 21.66 -6.38 1.55
C PHE A 106 20.37 -5.82 0.92
N ASP A 107 19.28 -6.59 0.97
CA ASP A 107 17.98 -6.13 0.48
C ASP A 107 17.31 -5.18 1.48
N ALA A 108 16.97 -3.99 1.00
CA ALA A 108 16.31 -2.94 1.76
C ALA A 108 14.80 -2.81 1.44
N SER A 109 14.30 -3.55 0.44
CA SER A 109 12.94 -3.39 -0.10
C SER A 109 11.86 -3.64 0.97
N ASP A 110 12.01 -4.71 1.75
CA ASP A 110 11.10 -5.08 2.84
C ASP A 110 11.13 -4.05 3.98
N ASP A 111 12.30 -3.46 4.27
CA ASP A 111 12.42 -2.43 5.32
C ASP A 111 11.69 -1.15 4.92
N ILE A 112 11.84 -0.71 3.67
CA ILE A 112 11.15 0.47 3.14
C ILE A 112 9.64 0.25 3.19
N PHE A 113 9.18 -0.93 2.76
CA PHE A 113 7.77 -1.28 2.81
C PHE A 113 7.19 -1.23 4.23
N LYS A 114 7.89 -1.85 5.20
CA LYS A 114 7.47 -1.87 6.61
C LYS A 114 7.46 -0.47 7.24
N ALA A 115 8.50 0.33 7.00
CA ALA A 115 8.57 1.70 7.51
C ALA A 115 7.46 2.59 6.92
N ALA A 116 7.16 2.43 5.62
CA ALA A 116 6.05 3.13 4.99
C ALA A 116 4.69 2.70 5.56
N LEU A 117 4.51 1.39 5.82
CA LEU A 117 3.29 0.86 6.41
C LEU A 117 3.06 1.42 7.83
N ASP A 118 4.10 1.46 8.65
CA ASP A 118 4.03 2.04 10.00
C ASP A 118 3.74 3.55 9.96
N ALA A 119 4.26 4.26 8.95
CA ALA A 119 3.97 5.68 8.79
C ALA A 119 2.48 5.90 8.47
N VAL A 120 1.94 5.08 7.58
CA VAL A 120 0.51 5.09 7.22
C VAL A 120 -0.35 4.75 8.42
N PHE A 121 -0.04 3.69 9.17
CA PHE A 121 -0.76 3.36 10.39
C PHE A 121 -0.71 4.48 11.43
N GLY A 122 0.44 5.12 11.61
CA GLY A 122 0.61 6.22 12.56
C GLY A 122 -0.30 7.42 12.26
N PHE A 123 -0.42 7.85 11.00
CA PHE A 123 -1.33 8.95 10.67
C PHE A 123 -2.79 8.52 10.41
N ALA A 124 -3.06 7.24 10.11
CA ALA A 124 -4.40 6.73 9.87
C ALA A 124 -5.14 6.38 11.18
N PHE A 125 -4.45 5.77 12.14
CA PHE A 125 -5.01 5.32 13.41
C PHE A 125 -4.59 6.19 14.60
N GLY A 126 -3.57 7.03 14.41
CA GLY A 126 -3.09 7.96 15.43
C GLY A 126 -2.04 7.37 16.38
N PRO A 127 -1.60 8.15 17.38
CA PRO A 127 -0.45 7.83 18.23
C PRO A 127 -0.69 6.64 19.17
N SER A 128 -1.94 6.21 19.35
CA SER A 128 -2.30 5.05 20.18
C SER A 128 -2.23 3.71 19.44
N TRP A 129 -1.77 3.71 18.17
CA TRP A 129 -1.59 2.48 17.40
C TRP A 129 -0.40 1.68 17.95
N PRO A 130 -0.59 0.47 18.52
CA PRO A 130 0.46 -0.23 19.24
C PRO A 130 1.28 -1.18 18.36
N HIS A 131 0.86 -1.41 17.11
CA HIS A 131 1.46 -2.44 16.24
C HIS A 131 2.46 -1.81 15.26
N SER A 132 3.63 -2.42 15.11
CA SER A 132 4.65 -1.99 14.15
C SER A 132 5.11 -3.16 13.31
N ALA A 133 5.23 -2.92 12.01
CA ALA A 133 5.77 -3.84 11.03
C ALA A 133 7.32 -3.81 11.01
N LEU A 134 7.92 -2.65 11.30
CA LEU A 134 9.38 -2.46 11.28
C LEU A 134 10.04 -2.89 12.59
N GLN A 135 9.45 -2.57 13.75
CA GLN A 135 10.04 -2.79 15.07
C GLN A 135 10.49 -4.24 15.31
N PRO A 136 9.70 -5.29 14.97
CA PRO A 136 10.16 -6.66 15.15
C PRO A 136 11.43 -6.98 14.34
N THR A 137 11.59 -6.35 13.16
CA THR A 137 12.79 -6.51 12.34
C THR A 137 14.00 -5.83 12.99
N MET A 138 13.80 -4.66 13.61
CA MET A 138 14.85 -3.98 14.38
C MET A 138 15.31 -4.85 15.55
N ASP A 139 14.37 -5.35 16.36
CA ASP A 139 14.67 -6.18 17.52
C ASP A 139 15.42 -7.48 17.13
N ALA A 140 15.07 -8.07 15.98
CA ALA A 140 15.72 -9.27 15.47
C ALA A 140 17.14 -9.03 14.95
N VAL A 141 17.41 -7.83 14.41
CA VAL A 141 18.73 -7.43 13.88
C VAL A 141 19.66 -6.97 14.99
N ASP A 142 19.16 -6.23 15.98
CA ASP A 142 19.95 -5.79 17.14
C ASP A 142 20.53 -6.96 17.95
N GLY A 143 19.91 -8.14 17.87
CA GLY A 143 20.40 -9.38 18.48
C GLY A 143 21.37 -10.19 17.61
N MET A 144 21.86 -9.66 16.48
CA MET A 144 22.82 -10.34 15.60
C MET A 144 24.24 -9.79 15.81
N ASP A 145 25.21 -10.70 15.95
CA ASP A 145 26.62 -10.35 15.93
C ASP A 145 27.10 -10.07 14.50
N GLU A 146 28.23 -9.36 14.37
CA GLU A 146 28.92 -9.16 13.10
C GLU A 146 29.19 -10.50 12.40
N LEU A 147 28.84 -10.59 11.12
CA LEU A 147 29.01 -11.82 10.35
C LEU A 147 30.47 -11.99 9.94
N ALA A 148 30.95 -13.22 10.02
CA ALA A 148 32.30 -13.58 9.58
C ALA A 148 32.52 -13.26 8.10
N ASP A 149 33.76 -12.89 7.77
CA ASP A 149 34.19 -12.45 6.45
C ASP A 149 33.88 -13.54 5.40
N THR A 150 32.82 -13.29 4.65
CA THR A 150 32.35 -14.12 3.53
C THR A 150 32.47 -13.29 2.27
N ASP A 151 32.15 -13.87 1.11
CA ASP A 151 32.18 -13.17 -0.18
C ASP A 151 31.60 -11.74 -0.09
N ALA A 152 32.43 -10.75 -0.42
CA ALA A 152 32.16 -9.32 -0.26
C ALA A 152 30.96 -8.85 -1.10
N ASP A 153 30.71 -9.52 -2.23
CA ASP A 153 29.61 -9.19 -3.13
C ASP A 153 28.34 -10.01 -2.84
N ALA A 154 28.42 -11.01 -1.96
CA ALA A 154 27.27 -11.85 -1.64
C ALA A 154 26.32 -11.12 -0.67
N PRO A 155 25.01 -11.03 -0.98
CA PRO A 155 24.06 -10.31 -0.15
C PRO A 155 23.89 -10.94 1.24
N VAL A 156 23.83 -10.10 2.27
CA VAL A 156 23.59 -10.53 3.65
C VAL A 156 22.10 -10.77 3.87
N ALA A 157 21.77 -11.95 4.39
CA ALA A 157 20.42 -12.30 4.81
C ALA A 157 20.23 -11.99 6.30
N PHE A 158 19.44 -10.97 6.59
CA PHE A 158 19.08 -10.60 7.97
C PHE A 158 17.91 -11.44 8.49
N LYS A 159 17.92 -11.70 9.81
CA LYS A 159 16.77 -12.32 10.49
C LYS A 159 15.56 -11.39 10.39
N LYS A 160 14.40 -11.97 10.09
CA LYS A 160 13.13 -11.26 10.15
C LYS A 160 12.48 -11.50 11.50
N GLY A 161 12.02 -10.44 12.15
CA GLY A 161 11.21 -10.58 13.36
C GLY A 161 9.85 -11.19 13.07
N GLN A 162 9.23 -11.74 14.11
CA GLN A 162 7.85 -12.20 14.02
C GLN A 162 6.92 -10.99 13.95
N SER A 163 6.17 -10.87 12.85
CA SER A 163 5.18 -9.82 12.69
C SER A 163 4.07 -9.96 13.74
N ASP A 164 3.57 -8.81 14.20
CA ASP A 164 2.35 -8.73 14.99
C ASP A 164 1.15 -9.32 14.21
N GLU A 165 0.22 -9.97 14.92
CA GLU A 165 -0.95 -10.64 14.33
C GLU A 165 -1.81 -9.68 13.50
N VAL A 166 -2.00 -8.43 13.94
CA VAL A 166 -2.82 -7.43 13.24
C VAL A 166 -2.15 -6.99 11.95
N VAL A 167 -0.83 -6.78 11.99
CA VAL A 167 -0.04 -6.44 10.80
C VAL A 167 -0.06 -7.60 9.80
N ALA A 168 0.14 -8.83 10.27
CA ALA A 168 0.10 -10.03 9.45
C ALA A 168 -1.28 -10.22 8.80
N ALA A 169 -2.37 -10.12 9.56
CA ALA A 169 -3.73 -10.23 9.05
C ALA A 169 -4.05 -9.14 8.00
N THR A 170 -3.54 -7.92 8.19
CA THR A 170 -3.72 -6.83 7.21
C THR A 170 -3.01 -7.16 5.90
N LEU A 171 -1.79 -7.66 5.95
CA LEU A 171 -1.03 -8.05 4.76
C LEU A 171 -1.64 -9.27 4.06
N GLU A 172 -2.13 -10.25 4.82
CA GLU A 172 -2.83 -11.42 4.28
C GLU A 172 -4.12 -11.04 3.56
N LEU A 173 -4.89 -10.09 4.10
CA LEU A 173 -6.09 -9.56 3.44
C LEU A 173 -5.74 -8.94 2.08
N VAL A 174 -4.68 -8.13 2.02
CA VAL A 174 -4.21 -7.52 0.77
C VAL A 174 -3.76 -8.59 -0.23
N ALA A 175 -2.98 -9.58 0.21
CA ALA A 175 -2.53 -10.68 -0.65
C ALA A 175 -3.70 -11.52 -1.18
N ALA A 176 -4.75 -11.74 -0.37
CA ALA A 176 -5.96 -12.42 -0.80
C ALA A 176 -6.68 -11.63 -1.92
N VAL A 177 -6.79 -10.31 -1.78
CA VAL A 177 -7.37 -9.42 -2.80
C VAL A 177 -6.57 -9.47 -4.11
N GLU A 178 -5.24 -9.39 -4.04
CA GLU A 178 -4.37 -9.47 -5.23
C GLU A 178 -4.54 -10.79 -5.99
N LYS A 179 -4.63 -11.90 -5.25
CA LYS A 179 -4.86 -13.23 -5.83
C LYS A 179 -6.20 -13.32 -6.55
N VAL A 180 -7.25 -12.71 -6.00
CA VAL A 180 -8.57 -12.63 -6.64
C VAL A 180 -8.50 -11.73 -7.88
N GLN A 181 -7.79 -10.60 -7.82
CA GLN A 181 -7.60 -9.68 -8.94
C GLN A 181 -6.88 -10.33 -10.13
N GLY A 182 -5.88 -11.16 -9.86
CA GLY A 182 -5.14 -11.91 -10.88
C GLY A 182 -5.93 -13.04 -11.55
N THR A 183 -7.10 -13.41 -11.02
CA THR A 183 -7.89 -14.52 -11.56
C THR A 183 -8.97 -14.00 -12.52
N MET A 184 -8.97 -14.47 -13.78
CA MET A 184 -9.95 -14.07 -14.81
C MET A 184 -11.41 -14.44 -14.50
N SER A 185 -11.68 -15.11 -13.38
CA SER A 185 -12.98 -15.66 -12.99
C SER A 185 -13.94 -14.66 -12.34
N MET A 186 -13.58 -13.37 -12.22
CA MET A 186 -14.54 -12.37 -11.74
C MET A 186 -15.82 -12.40 -12.59
N LYS A 187 -16.91 -12.79 -11.93
CA LYS A 187 -18.26 -12.62 -12.41
C LYS A 187 -18.60 -11.15 -12.18
N LEU A 188 -18.67 -10.40 -13.27
CA LEU A 188 -19.29 -9.08 -13.28
C LEU A 188 -20.80 -9.32 -13.16
N THR A 189 -21.39 -9.01 -12.02
CA THR A 189 -22.86 -9.05 -11.84
C THR A 189 -23.49 -7.69 -12.13
#